data_AF-A0AB38TNQ6-F1
#
_entry.id   AF-A0AB38TNQ6-F1
#
_cell.length_a   1.000
_cell.length_b   1.000
_cell.length_c   1.000
_cell.angle_alpha   90.00
_cell.angle_beta   90.00
_cell.angle_gamma   90.00
#
_symmetry.space_group_name_H-M   'P 1'
#
loop_
_entity.id
_entity.type
_entity.pdbx_description
1 polymer ?
#
loop_
_entity_poly.entity_id
_entity_poly.type
_entity_poly.pdbx_seq_one_letter_code
_entity_poly.pdbx_strand_id
1 'polypeptide(L)'
;MKSSRGRATSAATLLATTVLGVVLALPAWAQKAPATADGTPEIDASITSRNWSAALSQLDARIAANPRDVQAQFKRGTVLARLNRDDDAIAQFLALTQAYPELPEPYNNLAALYAKHGRYDDARAALVTATQANPDYSLAYENLGDLYLRLASESYKRARSLGRTSGASAQRLADIERIIAPPAAAQQAKADKPAAASRAEGVSADATSNLSTITPPQQSNFEFNGGGGATLATPPYVAPSH
;
A
#
# COMPACT_ATOMS: atom_id res chain seq x y z
N MET A 1 69.82 -73.79 1.89
CA MET A 1 69.76 -72.30 1.75
C MET A 1 69.15 -71.70 3.01
N LYS A 2 69.98 -70.94 3.76
CA LYS A 2 69.73 -69.79 4.68
C LYS A 2 68.31 -69.62 5.30
N SER A 3 68.12 -69.85 6.61
CA SER A 3 68.34 -68.98 7.82
C SER A 3 67.23 -67.92 8.02
N SER A 4 66.38 -68.02 9.05
CA SER A 4 66.53 -67.59 10.47
C SER A 4 66.12 -66.11 10.73
N ARG A 5 65.48 -65.92 11.89
CA ARG A 5 64.71 -64.76 12.41
C ARG A 5 65.51 -63.45 12.55
N GLY A 6 64.80 -62.32 12.50
CA GLY A 6 65.25 -61.01 13.02
C GLY A 6 64.08 -60.05 13.28
N ARG A 7 64.04 -59.47 14.49
CA ARG A 7 63.07 -58.49 15.04
C ARG A 7 63.34 -57.06 14.54
N ALA A 8 62.32 -56.18 14.55
CA ALA A 8 62.37 -54.74 14.90
C ALA A 8 60.94 -54.14 14.78
N THR A 9 60.22 -53.83 15.86
CA THR A 9 60.16 -52.55 16.61
C THR A 9 59.44 -51.37 15.92
N SER A 10 58.40 -50.89 16.62
CA SER A 10 57.97 -49.50 16.83
C SER A 10 57.13 -48.76 15.77
N ALA A 11 55.87 -48.56 16.17
CA ALA A 11 55.17 -47.27 16.30
C ALA A 11 55.42 -46.15 15.27
N ALA A 12 54.37 -45.79 14.55
CA ALA A 12 54.14 -44.42 14.11
C ALA A 12 52.63 -44.17 13.97
N THR A 13 52.07 -43.50 14.97
CA THR A 13 50.75 -42.88 14.96
C THR A 13 50.85 -41.59 14.15
N LEU A 14 50.06 -41.44 13.08
CA LEU A 14 49.77 -40.14 12.48
C LEU A 14 48.27 -40.06 12.19
N LEU A 15 47.60 -39.32 13.06
CA LEU A 15 46.23 -38.84 12.94
C LEU A 15 46.18 -37.82 11.81
N ALA A 16 45.42 -38.10 10.76
CA ALA A 16 44.98 -37.09 9.80
C ALA A 16 43.47 -36.90 10.01
N THR A 17 43.12 -35.91 10.82
CA THR A 17 41.74 -35.47 11.03
C THR A 17 41.24 -34.73 9.80
N THR A 18 40.28 -35.32 9.10
CA THR A 18 39.39 -34.64 8.17
C THR A 18 38.40 -33.80 8.98
N VAL A 19 38.42 -32.47 8.83
CA VAL A 19 37.29 -31.63 9.24
C VAL A 19 36.64 -31.04 8.01
N LEU A 20 35.42 -31.53 7.85
CA LEU A 20 34.39 -31.29 6.85
C LEU A 20 34.05 -29.80 6.75
N GLY A 21 34.08 -29.25 5.54
CA GLY A 21 33.50 -27.95 5.24
C GLY A 21 31.98 -28.02 5.40
N VAL A 22 31.46 -27.41 6.45
CA VAL A 22 30.02 -27.21 6.62
C VAL A 22 29.64 -25.98 5.82
N VAL A 23 29.16 -26.19 4.59
CA VAL A 23 28.32 -25.20 3.91
C VAL A 23 26.99 -25.20 4.67
N LEU A 24 26.79 -24.18 5.50
CA LEU A 24 25.48 -23.89 6.09
C LEU A 24 24.53 -23.47 4.98
N ALA A 25 23.90 -24.46 4.35
CA ALA A 25 22.65 -24.27 3.64
C ALA A 25 21.60 -23.90 4.69
N LEU A 26 21.32 -22.60 4.80
CA LEU A 26 20.25 -22.11 5.65
C LEU A 26 18.92 -22.74 5.19
N PRO A 27 18.10 -23.31 6.09
CA PRO A 27 16.86 -23.94 5.71
C PRO A 27 15.88 -22.89 5.19
N ALA A 28 15.31 -23.16 4.02
CA ALA A 28 14.20 -22.43 3.43
C ALA A 28 12.91 -22.67 4.25
N TRP A 29 12.88 -22.19 5.48
CA TRP A 29 11.64 -22.09 6.24
C TRP A 29 11.09 -20.69 6.07
N ALA A 30 10.19 -20.62 5.10
CA ALA A 30 9.05 -19.72 5.07
C ALA A 30 9.38 -18.26 5.40
N GLN A 31 9.80 -17.52 4.37
CA GLN A 31 9.29 -16.16 4.23
C GLN A 31 7.76 -16.27 4.13
N LYS A 32 7.06 -16.19 5.26
CA LYS A 32 5.62 -16.02 5.28
C LYS A 32 5.37 -14.61 4.74
N ALA A 33 5.18 -14.51 3.43
CA ALA A 33 4.79 -13.27 2.78
C ALA A 33 3.39 -12.86 3.30
N PRO A 34 3.22 -11.69 3.93
CA PRO A 34 1.94 -10.99 3.83
C PRO A 34 1.98 -10.19 2.52
N ALA A 35 0.98 -10.09 1.66
CA ALA A 35 -0.42 -10.44 1.75
C ALA A 35 -0.97 -10.48 0.31
N THR A 36 -1.53 -11.62 -0.13
CA THR A 36 -2.98 -11.82 -0.34
C THR A 36 -3.20 -13.32 -0.53
N ALA A 37 -4.24 -13.87 0.10
CA ALA A 37 -4.57 -15.30 0.05
C ALA A 37 -5.11 -15.77 -1.32
N ASP A 38 -4.99 -14.95 -2.37
CA ASP A 38 -5.57 -15.17 -3.69
C ASP A 38 -4.62 -15.91 -4.67
N GLY A 39 -3.40 -16.19 -4.23
CA GLY A 39 -2.39 -16.91 -5.02
C GLY A 39 -1.77 -16.06 -6.14
N THR A 40 -1.56 -14.75 -5.94
CA THR A 40 -0.99 -13.85 -6.95
C THR A 40 0.33 -13.16 -6.55
N PRO A 41 1.35 -13.88 -6.06
CA PRO A 41 2.57 -13.26 -5.52
C PRO A 41 3.34 -12.42 -6.54
N GLU A 42 3.34 -12.77 -7.82
CA GLU A 42 4.02 -11.99 -8.87
C GLU A 42 3.30 -10.65 -9.14
N ILE A 43 1.97 -10.64 -9.06
CA ILE A 43 1.16 -9.42 -9.21
C ILE A 43 1.40 -8.51 -8.02
N ASP A 44 1.36 -9.07 -6.82
CA ASP A 44 1.59 -8.35 -5.58
C ASP A 44 3.01 -7.76 -5.53
N ALA A 45 4.01 -8.50 -6.02
CA ALA A 45 5.38 -8.01 -6.16
C ALA A 45 5.49 -6.83 -7.13
N SER A 46 4.82 -6.89 -8.28
CA SER A 46 4.76 -5.78 -9.25
C SER A 46 4.07 -4.55 -8.66
N ILE A 47 2.94 -4.73 -7.97
CA ILE A 47 2.21 -3.65 -7.28
C ILE A 47 3.08 -3.01 -6.19
N THR A 48 3.71 -3.84 -5.34
CA THR A 48 4.58 -3.37 -4.25
C THR A 48 5.79 -2.61 -4.77
N SER A 49 6.38 -3.08 -5.87
CA SER A 49 7.50 -2.42 -6.55
C SER A 49 7.06 -1.22 -7.40
N ARG A 50 5.77 -0.86 -7.40
CA ARG A 50 5.17 0.20 -8.23
C ARG A 50 5.40 0.02 -9.72
N ASN A 51 5.64 -1.21 -10.16
CA ASN A 51 5.72 -1.58 -11.57
C ASN A 51 4.30 -1.77 -12.12
N TRP A 52 3.58 -0.65 -12.25
CA TRP A 52 2.16 -0.64 -12.59
C TRP A 52 1.86 -1.22 -13.98
N SER A 53 2.77 -1.03 -14.92
CA SER A 53 2.62 -1.59 -16.28
C SER A 53 2.71 -3.11 -16.26
N ALA A 54 3.69 -3.68 -15.55
CA ALA A 54 3.79 -5.13 -15.39
C ALA A 54 2.60 -5.70 -14.62
N ALA A 55 2.21 -5.05 -13.51
CA ALA A 55 1.04 -5.45 -12.73
C ALA A 55 -0.23 -5.49 -13.60
N LEU A 56 -0.46 -4.48 -14.44
CA LEU A 56 -1.62 -4.42 -15.32
C LEU A 56 -1.63 -5.59 -16.32
N SER A 57 -0.49 -5.86 -16.97
CA SER A 57 -0.37 -6.99 -17.92
C SER A 57 -0.64 -8.35 -17.24
N GLN A 58 -0.09 -8.55 -16.03
CA GLN A 58 -0.31 -9.78 -15.27
C GLN A 58 -1.78 -9.93 -14.83
N LEU A 59 -2.43 -8.82 -14.45
CA LEU A 59 -3.85 -8.79 -14.08
C LEU A 59 -4.75 -9.06 -15.29
N ASP A 60 -4.44 -8.49 -16.46
CA ASP A 60 -5.17 -8.76 -17.71
C ASP A 60 -5.09 -10.26 -18.07
N ALA A 61 -3.91 -10.87 -17.95
CA ALA A 61 -3.73 -12.31 -18.17
C ALA A 61 -4.51 -13.16 -17.15
N ARG A 62 -4.52 -12.75 -15.86
CA ARG A 62 -5.28 -13.44 -14.80
C ARG A 62 -6.78 -13.39 -15.05
N ILE A 63 -7.31 -12.24 -15.43
CA ILE A 63 -8.73 -12.05 -15.72
C ILE A 63 -9.13 -12.80 -17.00
N ALA A 64 -8.25 -12.85 -18.01
CA ALA A 64 -8.50 -13.66 -19.20
C ALA A 64 -8.61 -15.17 -18.87
N ALA A 65 -7.79 -15.67 -17.94
CA ALA A 65 -7.83 -17.05 -17.48
C ALA A 65 -8.99 -17.34 -16.52
N ASN A 66 -9.32 -16.38 -15.65
CA ASN A 66 -10.44 -16.48 -14.71
C ASN A 66 -11.26 -15.18 -14.69
N PRO A 67 -12.26 -15.05 -15.59
CA PRO A 67 -13.06 -13.83 -15.70
C PRO A 67 -13.89 -13.49 -14.47
N ARG A 68 -14.06 -14.42 -13.51
CA ARG A 68 -14.82 -14.22 -12.26
C ARG A 68 -13.94 -13.91 -11.05
N ASP A 69 -12.64 -13.71 -11.26
CA ASP A 69 -11.72 -13.31 -10.19
C ASP A 69 -11.94 -11.84 -9.80
N VAL A 70 -12.86 -11.63 -8.85
CA VAL A 70 -13.26 -10.30 -8.35
C VAL A 70 -12.06 -9.54 -7.79
N GLN A 71 -11.15 -10.25 -7.12
CA GLN A 71 -9.97 -9.64 -6.52
C GLN A 71 -8.99 -9.16 -7.60
N ALA A 72 -8.76 -9.93 -8.67
CA ALA A 72 -7.99 -9.48 -9.81
C ALA A 72 -8.67 -8.30 -10.53
N GLN A 73 -9.98 -8.35 -10.73
CA GLN A 73 -10.74 -7.23 -11.31
C GLN A 73 -10.62 -5.95 -10.48
N PHE A 74 -10.67 -6.05 -9.15
CA PHE A 74 -10.51 -4.91 -8.26
C PHE A 74 -9.07 -4.37 -8.31
N LYS A 75 -8.06 -5.24 -8.16
CA LYS A 75 -6.63 -4.86 -8.25
C LYS A 75 -6.34 -4.14 -9.58
N ARG A 76 -6.94 -4.60 -10.69
CA ARG A 76 -6.86 -3.95 -11.99
C ARG A 76 -7.40 -2.52 -11.97
N GLY A 77 -8.58 -2.30 -11.38
CA GLY A 77 -9.15 -0.96 -11.21
C GLY A 77 -8.21 -0.03 -10.44
N THR A 78 -7.63 -0.50 -9.33
CA THR A 78 -6.67 0.27 -8.54
C THR A 78 -5.38 0.58 -9.32
N VAL A 79 -4.85 -0.38 -10.08
CA VAL A 79 -3.65 -0.19 -10.91
C VAL A 79 -3.90 0.80 -12.05
N LEU A 80 -5.06 0.72 -12.72
CA LEU A 80 -5.48 1.70 -13.73
C LEU A 80 -5.53 3.11 -13.16
N ALA A 81 -6.12 3.25 -11.97
CA ALA A 81 -6.17 4.50 -11.25
C ALA A 81 -4.73 5.02 -10.98
N ARG A 82 -3.82 4.17 -10.48
CA ARG A 82 -2.40 4.54 -10.23
C ARG A 82 -1.64 4.97 -11.49
N LEU A 83 -2.05 4.48 -12.66
CA LEU A 83 -1.53 4.89 -13.97
C LEU A 83 -2.16 6.21 -14.48
N ASN A 84 -3.02 6.87 -13.70
CA ASN A 84 -3.86 8.00 -14.12
C ASN A 84 -4.78 7.68 -15.31
N ARG A 85 -5.13 6.40 -15.49
CA ARG A 85 -6.16 5.96 -16.44
C ARG A 85 -7.51 5.94 -15.72
N ASP A 86 -7.92 7.12 -15.24
CA ASP A 86 -9.06 7.24 -14.32
C ASP A 86 -10.38 6.80 -14.98
N ASP A 87 -10.60 7.12 -16.26
CA ASP A 87 -11.81 6.68 -16.98
C ASP A 87 -11.93 5.16 -17.08
N ASP A 88 -10.81 4.48 -17.36
CA ASP A 88 -10.75 3.01 -17.40
C ASP A 88 -10.99 2.41 -16.01
N ALA A 89 -10.44 3.05 -14.97
CA ALA A 89 -10.66 2.63 -13.58
C ALA A 89 -12.12 2.81 -13.16
N ILE A 90 -12.76 3.93 -13.53
CA ILE A 90 -14.19 4.17 -13.29
C ILE A 90 -15.03 3.10 -13.98
N ALA A 91 -14.75 2.80 -15.26
CA ALA A 91 -15.46 1.74 -15.99
C ALA A 91 -15.30 0.37 -15.30
N GLN A 92 -14.08 0.04 -14.85
CA GLN A 92 -13.80 -1.20 -14.13
C GLN A 92 -14.58 -1.29 -12.81
N PHE A 93 -14.59 -0.23 -12.00
CA PHE A 93 -15.31 -0.24 -10.72
C PHE A 93 -16.83 -0.19 -10.90
N LEU A 94 -17.35 0.51 -11.93
CA LEU A 94 -18.77 0.47 -12.27
C LEU A 94 -19.22 -0.95 -12.68
N ALA A 95 -18.39 -1.69 -13.41
CA ALA A 95 -18.69 -3.09 -13.73
C ALA A 95 -18.75 -3.95 -12.45
N LEU A 96 -17.83 -3.72 -11.51
CA LEU A 96 -17.83 -4.41 -10.22
C LEU A 96 -19.07 -4.08 -9.37
N THR A 97 -19.51 -2.82 -9.31
CA THR A 97 -20.71 -2.45 -8.54
C THR A 97 -22.00 -3.02 -9.15
N GLN A 98 -22.04 -3.21 -10.46
CA GLN A 98 -23.17 -3.86 -11.13
C GLN A 98 -23.21 -5.37 -10.88
N ALA A 99 -22.05 -6.03 -10.90
CA ALA A 99 -21.95 -7.47 -10.72
C ALA A 99 -22.01 -7.91 -9.24
N TYR A 100 -21.50 -7.08 -8.34
CA TYR A 100 -21.33 -7.36 -6.92
C TYR A 100 -21.80 -6.16 -6.07
N PRO A 101 -23.12 -5.85 -6.08
CA PRO A 101 -23.65 -4.66 -5.41
C PRO A 101 -23.48 -4.68 -3.88
N GLU A 102 -23.20 -5.84 -3.30
CA GLU A 102 -22.92 -6.04 -1.87
C GLU A 102 -21.51 -5.62 -1.43
N LEU A 103 -20.58 -5.43 -2.38
CA LEU A 103 -19.20 -5.06 -2.06
C LEU A 103 -19.09 -3.54 -1.87
N PRO A 104 -18.72 -3.03 -0.68
CA PRO A 104 -18.60 -1.60 -0.45
C PRO A 104 -17.35 -0.98 -1.09
N GLU A 105 -16.28 -1.76 -1.33
CA GLU A 105 -14.98 -1.25 -1.75
C GLU A 105 -14.97 -0.65 -3.17
N PRO A 106 -15.64 -1.24 -4.18
CA PRO A 106 -15.75 -0.62 -5.51
C PRO A 106 -16.44 0.75 -5.47
N TYR A 107 -17.49 0.91 -4.66
CA TYR A 107 -18.15 2.21 -4.48
C TYR A 107 -17.22 3.24 -3.83
N ASN A 108 -16.45 2.83 -2.83
CA ASN A 108 -15.45 3.70 -2.19
C ASN A 108 -14.38 4.19 -3.18
N ASN A 109 -13.90 3.30 -4.06
CA ASN A 109 -12.92 3.67 -5.10
C ASN A 109 -13.52 4.59 -6.18
N LEU A 110 -14.78 4.35 -6.58
CA LEU A 110 -15.50 5.29 -7.45
C LEU A 110 -15.59 6.67 -6.82
N ALA A 111 -15.89 6.75 -5.53
CA ALA A 111 -15.97 8.02 -4.84
C ALA A 111 -14.63 8.76 -4.82
N ALA A 112 -13.52 8.06 -4.59
CA ALA A 112 -12.19 8.65 -4.65
C ALA A 112 -11.87 9.22 -6.05
N LEU A 113 -12.20 8.48 -7.11
CA LEU A 113 -12.03 8.91 -8.49
C LEU A 113 -12.93 10.12 -8.83
N TYR A 114 -14.20 10.07 -8.45
CA TYR A 114 -15.12 11.20 -8.65
C TYR A 114 -14.66 12.45 -7.89
N ALA A 115 -14.23 12.31 -6.64
CA ALA A 115 -13.71 13.42 -5.86
C ALA A 115 -12.43 14.03 -6.46
N LYS A 116 -11.53 13.19 -7.03
CA LYS A 116 -10.34 13.64 -7.77
C LYS A 116 -10.71 14.55 -8.94
N HIS A 117 -11.83 14.27 -9.62
CA HIS A 117 -12.34 15.08 -10.73
C HIS A 117 -13.32 16.20 -10.30
N GLY A 118 -13.45 16.49 -9.00
CA GLY A 118 -14.38 17.51 -8.50
C GLY A 118 -15.86 17.13 -8.59
N ARG A 119 -16.18 15.88 -8.96
CA ARG A 119 -17.54 15.33 -9.05
C ARG A 119 -18.04 14.92 -7.66
N TYR A 120 -18.19 15.89 -6.76
CA TYR A 120 -18.47 15.63 -5.34
C TYR A 120 -19.86 15.04 -5.07
N ASP A 121 -20.86 15.35 -5.90
CA ASP A 121 -22.20 14.74 -5.76
C ASP A 121 -22.18 13.25 -6.11
N ASP A 122 -21.47 12.87 -7.18
CA ASP A 122 -21.28 11.46 -7.56
C ASP A 122 -20.46 10.71 -6.51
N ALA A 123 -19.42 11.35 -5.96
CA ALA A 123 -18.64 10.79 -4.87
C ALA A 123 -19.49 10.53 -3.63
N ARG A 124 -20.40 11.45 -3.28
CA ARG A 124 -21.32 11.29 -2.16
C ARG A 124 -22.27 10.13 -2.39
N ALA A 125 -22.88 10.05 -3.59
CA ALA A 125 -23.79 8.96 -3.93
C ALA A 125 -23.11 7.59 -3.83
N ALA A 126 -21.87 7.48 -4.33
CA ALA A 126 -21.09 6.25 -4.24
C ALA A 126 -20.80 5.87 -2.77
N LEU A 127 -20.31 6.78 -1.93
CA LEU A 127 -20.05 6.47 -0.52
C LEU A 127 -21.31 6.14 0.28
N VAL A 128 -22.43 6.84 0.04
CA VAL A 128 -23.71 6.50 0.66
C VAL A 128 -24.12 5.08 0.28
N THR A 129 -23.91 4.69 -0.99
CA THR A 129 -24.16 3.31 -1.43
C THR A 129 -23.22 2.32 -0.75
N ALA A 130 -21.94 2.67 -0.57
CA ALA A 130 -20.99 1.84 0.19
C ALA A 130 -21.47 1.58 1.64
N THR A 131 -21.98 2.62 2.32
CA THR A 131 -22.55 2.47 3.68
C THR A 131 -23.85 1.67 3.73
N GLN A 132 -24.60 1.63 2.62
CA GLN A 132 -25.81 0.80 2.51
C GLN A 132 -25.45 -0.67 2.24
N ALA A 133 -24.44 -0.90 1.39
CA ALA A 133 -23.94 -2.24 1.08
C ALA A 133 -23.33 -2.91 2.32
N ASN A 134 -22.56 -2.17 3.11
CA ASN A 134 -22.04 -2.62 4.39
C ASN A 134 -22.08 -1.49 5.44
N PRO A 135 -23.05 -1.53 6.37
CA PRO A 135 -23.16 -0.53 7.45
C PRO A 135 -21.95 -0.47 8.40
N ASP A 136 -21.13 -1.52 8.47
CA ASP A 136 -19.94 -1.59 9.33
C ASP A 136 -18.65 -1.19 8.58
N TYR A 137 -18.74 -0.77 7.32
CA TYR A 137 -17.59 -0.33 6.54
C TYR A 137 -17.15 1.09 6.96
N SER A 138 -16.41 1.15 8.08
CA SER A 138 -15.95 2.37 8.75
C SER A 138 -15.29 3.38 7.81
N LEU A 139 -14.53 2.90 6.83
CA LEU A 139 -13.82 3.76 5.90
C LEU A 139 -14.75 4.59 5.02
N ALA A 140 -15.92 4.08 4.63
CA ALA A 140 -16.87 4.89 3.86
C ALA A 140 -17.38 6.08 4.68
N TYR A 141 -17.56 5.94 5.99
CA TYR A 141 -17.94 7.05 6.86
C TYR A 141 -16.81 8.08 7.04
N GLU A 142 -15.56 7.61 7.16
CA GLU A 142 -14.39 8.48 7.19
C GLU A 142 -14.30 9.30 5.89
N ASN A 143 -14.40 8.64 4.75
CA ASN A 143 -14.38 9.29 3.44
C ASN A 143 -15.59 10.21 3.21
N LEU A 144 -16.76 9.91 3.78
CA LEU A 144 -17.91 10.82 3.77
C LEU A 144 -17.61 12.09 4.56
N GLY A 145 -16.98 11.97 5.74
CA GLY A 145 -16.55 13.11 6.55
C GLY A 145 -15.62 14.03 5.77
N ASP A 146 -14.59 13.47 5.16
CA ASP A 146 -13.64 14.22 4.32
C ASP A 146 -14.30 14.86 3.10
N LEU A 147 -15.24 14.16 2.47
CA LEU A 147 -16.01 14.69 1.36
C LEU A 147 -16.91 15.85 1.80
N TYR A 148 -17.54 15.76 2.97
CA TYR A 148 -18.38 16.83 3.51
C TYR A 148 -17.59 18.08 3.87
N LEU A 149 -16.35 17.93 4.36
CA LEU A 149 -15.45 19.07 4.56
C LEU A 149 -15.19 19.81 3.23
N ARG A 150 -14.98 19.07 2.14
CA ARG A 150 -14.76 19.67 0.81
C ARG A 150 -15.99 20.36 0.26
N LEU A 151 -17.16 19.72 0.36
CA LEU A 151 -18.44 20.30 -0.04
C LEU A 151 -18.74 21.58 0.75
N ALA A 152 -18.41 21.60 2.05
CA ALA A 152 -18.53 22.80 2.88
C ALA A 152 -17.56 23.90 2.42
N SER A 153 -16.29 23.57 2.14
CA SER A 153 -15.31 24.52 1.59
C SER A 153 -15.81 25.16 0.29
N GLU A 154 -16.28 24.34 -0.66
CA GLU A 154 -16.79 24.80 -1.95
C GLU A 154 -18.03 25.69 -1.78
N SER A 155 -18.95 25.31 -0.89
CA SER A 155 -20.15 26.10 -0.59
C SER A 155 -19.80 27.47 0.02
N TYR A 156 -18.83 27.53 0.92
CA TYR A 156 -18.35 28.80 1.48
C TYR A 156 -17.64 29.67 0.44
N LYS A 157 -16.81 29.07 -0.42
CA LYS A 157 -16.16 29.76 -1.55
C LYS A 157 -17.20 30.35 -2.50
N ARG A 158 -18.23 29.57 -2.83
CA ARG A 158 -19.34 30.02 -3.67
C ARG A 158 -20.10 31.16 -3.01
N ALA A 159 -20.47 31.05 -1.73
CA ALA A 159 -21.14 32.12 -0.99
C ALA A 159 -20.31 33.43 -1.00
N ARG A 160 -19.00 33.33 -0.74
CA ARG A 160 -18.07 34.46 -0.80
C ARG A 160 -18.01 35.09 -2.18
N SER A 161 -17.96 34.29 -3.25
CA SER A 161 -17.96 34.79 -4.63
C SER A 161 -19.23 35.56 -5.01
N LEU A 162 -20.35 35.27 -4.33
CA LEU A 162 -21.63 35.96 -4.52
C LEU A 162 -21.79 37.19 -3.59
N GLY A 163 -20.71 37.61 -2.91
CA GLY A 163 -20.74 38.73 -1.97
C GLY A 163 -21.39 38.42 -0.61
N ARG A 164 -21.80 37.16 -0.38
CA ARG A 164 -22.33 36.69 0.92
C ARG A 164 -21.17 36.16 1.76
N THR A 165 -20.62 37.03 2.59
CA THR A 165 -19.62 36.61 3.59
C THR A 165 -19.97 37.20 4.95
N SER A 166 -20.03 36.31 5.95
CA SER A 166 -20.03 36.67 7.37
C SER A 166 -18.65 36.40 7.95
N GLY A 167 -18.26 37.10 9.02
CA GLY A 167 -17.01 36.80 9.73
C GLY A 167 -16.94 35.32 10.17
N ALA A 168 -18.07 34.75 10.58
CA ALA A 168 -18.16 33.34 10.94
C ALA A 168 -17.95 32.38 9.76
N SER A 169 -18.52 32.65 8.57
CA SER A 169 -18.30 31.81 7.38
C SER A 169 -16.87 31.90 6.85
N ALA A 170 -16.23 33.07 6.97
CA ALA A 170 -14.82 33.23 6.61
C ALA A 170 -13.90 32.42 7.55
N GLN A 171 -14.16 32.46 8.86
CA GLN A 171 -13.42 31.67 9.84
C GLN A 171 -13.59 30.16 9.60
N ARG A 172 -14.83 29.69 9.41
CA ARG A 172 -15.09 28.27 9.14
C ARG A 172 -14.39 27.77 7.88
N LEU A 173 -14.38 28.59 6.80
CA LEU A 173 -13.66 28.24 5.58
C LEU A 173 -12.16 28.08 5.86
N ALA A 174 -11.55 28.99 6.61
CA ALA A 174 -10.13 28.90 6.96
C ALA A 174 -9.82 27.65 7.79
N ASP A 175 -10.67 27.30 8.76
CA ASP A 175 -10.51 26.11 9.58
C ASP A 175 -10.64 24.82 8.74
N ILE A 176 -11.63 24.77 7.85
CA ILE A 176 -11.83 23.65 6.92
C ILE A 176 -10.62 23.51 5.98
N GLU A 177 -10.12 24.61 5.41
CA GLU A 177 -8.95 24.57 4.53
C GLU A 177 -7.70 24.09 5.27
N ARG A 178 -7.54 24.43 6.55
CA ARG A 178 -6.46 23.91 7.39
C ARG A 178 -6.57 22.39 7.63
N ILE A 179 -7.79 21.86 7.71
CA ILE A 179 -8.03 20.41 7.88
C ILE A 179 -7.78 19.67 6.56
N ILE A 180 -8.25 20.21 5.43
CA ILE A 180 -8.15 19.55 4.11
C ILE A 180 -6.74 19.69 3.52
N ALA A 181 -6.00 20.76 3.83
CA ALA A 181 -4.66 20.95 3.32
C ALA A 181 -3.70 19.88 3.88
N PRO A 182 -2.83 19.27 3.05
CA PRO A 182 -1.80 18.37 3.58
C PRO A 182 -0.90 19.14 4.56
N PRO A 183 -0.41 18.49 5.64
CA PRO A 183 0.39 19.16 6.63
C PRO A 183 1.62 19.80 5.98
N ALA A 184 1.79 21.12 6.18
CA ALA A 184 2.90 21.92 5.65
C ALA A 184 4.30 21.32 5.98
N ALA A 185 4.38 20.45 6.99
CA ALA A 185 5.58 19.69 7.33
C ALA A 185 6.13 18.83 6.17
N ALA A 186 5.28 18.31 5.27
CA ALA A 186 5.72 17.52 4.12
C ALA A 186 6.29 18.38 2.97
N GLN A 187 6.02 19.70 2.97
CA GLN A 187 6.58 20.66 2.01
C GLN A 187 7.86 21.31 2.54
N GLN A 188 7.96 21.57 3.86
CA GLN A 188 9.20 22.06 4.48
C GLN A 188 10.32 20.99 4.51
N ALA A 189 10.00 19.71 4.69
CA ALA A 189 11.00 18.63 4.62
C ALA A 189 11.62 18.44 3.20
N LYS A 190 11.01 19.00 2.15
CA LYS A 190 11.58 19.03 0.79
C LYS A 190 12.44 20.26 0.52
N ALA A 191 12.29 21.33 1.30
CA ALA A 191 13.05 22.57 1.16
C ALA A 191 14.36 22.56 1.98
N ASP A 192 14.37 21.87 3.12
CA ASP A 192 15.50 21.89 4.07
C ASP A 192 16.51 20.74 3.89
N LYS A 193 16.62 20.16 2.69
CA LYS A 193 17.68 19.17 2.40
C LYS A 193 18.87 19.87 1.70
N PRO A 194 19.90 20.35 2.42
CA PRO A 194 21.11 20.80 1.77
C PRO A 194 21.82 19.60 1.13
N ALA A 195 22.18 19.75 -0.14
CA ALA A 195 23.12 18.88 -0.81
C ALA A 195 24.48 18.99 -0.11
N ALA A 196 24.93 17.91 0.53
CA ALA A 196 26.31 17.81 1.04
C ALA A 196 26.89 16.46 0.63
N ALA A 197 27.90 16.55 -0.22
CA ALA A 197 28.76 15.47 -0.66
C ALA A 197 29.73 15.03 0.46
N SER A 198 30.08 13.75 0.42
CA SER A 198 31.31 13.08 0.87
C SER A 198 32.15 13.70 2.00
N ARG A 199 32.28 12.96 3.11
CA ARG A 199 33.61 12.60 3.66
C ARG A 199 33.52 11.35 4.54
N ALA A 200 34.57 10.55 4.46
CA ALA A 200 34.71 9.24 5.07
C ALA A 200 35.25 9.29 6.51
N GLU A 201 35.24 8.10 7.13
CA GLU A 201 36.06 7.59 8.27
C GLU A 201 35.43 7.56 9.68
N GLY A 202 35.45 6.36 10.28
CA GLY A 202 35.91 6.20 11.67
C GLY A 202 34.97 5.63 12.74
N VAL A 203 34.79 4.30 12.76
CA VAL A 203 35.05 3.37 13.89
C VAL A 203 34.32 3.53 15.27
N SER A 204 33.68 2.41 15.67
CA SER A 204 33.52 1.79 17.01
C SER A 204 32.34 2.07 17.96
N ALA A 205 31.56 0.98 18.15
CA ALA A 205 31.28 0.22 19.39
C ALA A 205 30.19 0.65 20.39
N ASP A 206 29.36 -0.37 20.69
CA ASP A 206 28.62 -0.71 21.91
C ASP A 206 27.56 0.24 22.51
N ALA A 207 26.30 -0.21 22.51
CA ALA A 207 25.69 -0.82 23.72
C ALA A 207 24.16 -1.01 23.57
N THR A 208 23.74 -2.15 24.08
CA THR A 208 22.37 -2.67 24.27
C THR A 208 21.42 -1.76 25.06
N SER A 209 20.14 -1.71 24.68
CA SER A 209 19.02 -2.03 25.60
C SER A 209 17.67 -2.07 24.88
N ASN A 210 16.91 -3.11 25.22
CA ASN A 210 15.56 -3.41 24.77
C ASN A 210 14.56 -2.32 25.16
N LEU A 211 13.62 -2.00 24.28
CA LEU A 211 12.28 -1.60 24.69
C LEU A 211 11.24 -2.19 23.72
N SER A 212 10.50 -3.16 24.24
CA SER A 212 9.29 -3.70 23.64
C SER A 212 8.32 -2.56 23.33
N THR A 213 8.02 -2.34 22.06
CA THR A 213 6.82 -1.60 21.66
C THR A 213 5.99 -2.49 20.76
N ILE A 214 4.77 -2.72 21.22
CA ILE A 214 3.70 -3.42 20.53
C ILE A 214 3.42 -2.63 19.25
N THR A 215 3.78 -3.20 18.11
CA THR A 215 3.45 -2.68 16.78
C THR A 215 1.97 -2.97 16.50
N PRO A 216 1.08 -1.96 16.39
CA PRO A 216 -0.25 -2.19 15.84
C PRO A 216 -0.11 -2.59 14.35
N PRO A 217 -1.01 -3.43 13.80
CA PRO A 217 -0.96 -3.80 12.39
C PRO A 217 -1.04 -2.52 11.54
N GLN A 218 -0.01 -2.28 10.75
CA GLN A 218 0.04 -1.21 9.76
C GLN A 218 -1.10 -1.43 8.76
N GLN A 219 -2.21 -0.73 8.96
CA GLN A 219 -3.19 -0.52 7.90
C GLN A 219 -2.49 0.38 6.87
N SER A 220 -1.99 -0.23 5.80
CA SER A 220 -1.42 0.47 4.67
C SER A 220 -2.55 1.24 3.98
N ASN A 221 -2.86 2.44 4.45
CA ASN A 221 -3.72 3.38 3.72
C ASN A 221 -3.01 3.70 2.40
N PHE A 222 -3.50 3.11 1.31
CA PHE A 222 -2.94 3.25 -0.02
C PHE A 222 -3.27 4.64 -0.57
N GLU A 223 -2.42 5.62 -0.27
CA GLU A 223 -2.54 7.00 -0.80
C GLU A 223 -2.41 7.04 -2.32
N PHE A 224 -3.41 7.63 -2.99
CA PHE A 224 -3.38 7.88 -4.42
C PHE A 224 -2.46 9.07 -4.71
N ASN A 225 -1.23 8.76 -5.13
CA ASN A 225 -0.22 9.76 -5.49
C ASN A 225 -0.48 10.30 -6.92
N GLY A 226 -1.44 11.22 -7.03
CA GLY A 226 -1.65 12.07 -8.20
C GLY A 226 -1.75 13.52 -7.74
N GLY A 227 -0.91 14.40 -8.29
CA GLY A 227 -0.73 15.75 -7.79
C GLY A 227 -2.01 16.58 -7.69
N GLY A 228 -2.14 17.31 -6.57
CA GLY A 228 -3.07 18.43 -6.45
C GLY A 228 -4.46 18.12 -5.90
N GLY A 229 -4.54 17.36 -4.82
CA GLY A 229 -5.77 17.23 -4.03
C GLY A 229 -5.71 15.98 -3.18
N ALA A 230 -5.80 16.12 -1.84
CA ALA A 230 -5.87 14.97 -0.96
C ALA A 230 -6.97 14.02 -1.46
N THR A 231 -6.64 12.76 -1.67
CA THR A 231 -7.52 11.75 -2.25
C THR A 231 -8.24 11.00 -1.14
N LEU A 232 -9.51 10.63 -1.35
CA LEU A 232 -10.20 9.76 -0.40
C LEU A 232 -9.44 8.44 -0.28
N ALA A 233 -9.40 7.87 0.92
CA ALA A 233 -8.63 6.66 1.18
C ALA A 233 -9.23 5.46 0.43
N THR A 234 -8.38 4.67 -0.24
CA THR A 234 -8.78 3.48 -1.02
C THR A 234 -7.97 2.26 -0.60
N PRO A 235 -8.51 1.35 0.24
CA PRO A 235 -7.80 0.17 0.70
C PRO A 235 -7.76 -0.88 -0.41
N PRO A 236 -6.81 -1.83 -0.33
CA PRO A 236 -6.83 -2.98 -1.22
C PRO A 236 -8.05 -3.84 -0.85
N TYR A 237 -8.75 -4.34 -1.86
CA TYR A 237 -9.76 -5.37 -1.63
C TYR A 237 -9.07 -6.69 -1.30
N VAL A 238 -9.53 -7.33 -0.23
CA VAL A 238 -9.17 -8.69 0.14
C VAL A 238 -10.46 -9.47 0.20
N ALA A 239 -10.60 -10.51 -0.62
CA ALA A 239 -11.81 -11.33 -0.61
C ALA A 239 -12.07 -11.92 0.79
N PRO A 240 -13.33 -12.01 1.24
CA PRO A 240 -13.67 -12.65 2.50
C PRO A 240 -13.11 -14.08 2.55
N SER A 241 -12.37 -14.41 3.61
CA SER A 241 -11.96 -15.79 3.87
C SER A 241 -13.18 -16.60 4.30
N HIS A 242 -13.61 -17.54 3.46
CA HIS A 242 -14.64 -18.54 3.81
C HIS A 242 -14.09 -19.63 4.71
#